data_AF-A0A3N5UD24-F1
#
_entry.id   AF-A0A3N5UD24-F1
#
_cell.length_a   1.000
_cell.length_b   1.000
_cell.length_c   1.000
_cell.angle_alpha   90.00
_cell.angle_beta   90.00
_cell.angle_gamma   90.00
#
_symmetry.space_group_name_H-M   'P 1'
#
loop_
_entity.id
_entity.type
_entity.pdbx_description
1 polymer ?
#
loop_
_entity_poly.entity_id
_entity_poly.type
_entity_poly.pdbx_seq_one_letter_code
_entity_poly.pdbx_strand_id
1 'polypeptide(L)' 'TQKDIVRESYLPARTVRFAINRLRVMNLIVEQFYFRDARQSLYRLGGGEGGRQAP' A
#
# COMPACT_ATOMS: atom_id res chain seq x y z
N THR A 1 -4.20 -6.61 -0.75
CA THR A 1 -5.00 -5.59 -1.47
C THR A 1 -5.64 -4.65 -0.45
N GLN A 2 -6.32 -3.56 -0.85
CA GLN A 2 -7.03 -2.71 0.13
C GLN A 2 -8.05 -3.49 0.96
N LYS A 3 -8.75 -4.46 0.34
CA LYS A 3 -9.73 -5.34 1.00
C LYS A 3 -9.08 -6.19 2.11
N ASP A 4 -7.90 -6.73 1.85
CA ASP A 4 -7.17 -7.52 2.84
C ASP A 4 -6.74 -6.66 4.03
N ILE A 5 -6.25 -5.43 3.76
CA ILE A 5 -5.84 -4.50 4.82
C ILE A 5 -7.03 -4.14 5.71
N VAL A 6 -8.22 -3.92 5.15
CA VAL A 6 -9.45 -3.71 5.92
C VAL A 6 -9.77 -4.90 6.81
N ARG A 7 -9.67 -6.13 6.27
CA ARG A 7 -9.95 -7.35 7.03
C ARG A 7 -8.98 -7.56 8.19
N GLU A 8 -7.69 -7.29 7.99
CA GLU A 8 -6.63 -7.60 8.96
C GLU A 8 -6.44 -6.49 10.01
N SER A 9 -6.68 -5.23 9.65
CA SER A 9 -6.54 -4.10 10.58
C SER A 9 -7.77 -3.85 11.45
N TYR A 10 -8.91 -4.48 11.12
CA TYR A 10 -10.22 -4.21 11.74
C TYR A 10 -10.65 -2.73 11.65
N LEU A 11 -10.02 -1.95 10.78
CA LEU A 11 -10.35 -0.55 10.56
C LEU A 11 -11.44 -0.42 9.49
N PRO A 12 -12.31 0.60 9.59
CA PRO A 12 -13.25 0.91 8.52
C PRO A 12 -12.55 1.18 7.19
N ALA A 13 -13.17 0.78 6.08
CA ALA A 13 -12.60 0.95 4.73
C ALA A 13 -12.20 2.40 4.41
N ARG A 14 -12.96 3.39 4.92
CA ARG A 14 -12.65 4.82 4.74
C ARG A 14 -11.36 5.22 5.46
N THR A 15 -11.14 4.69 6.67
CA THR A 15 -9.93 4.91 7.46
C THR A 15 -8.72 4.25 6.80
N VAL A 16 -8.87 3.01 6.32
CA VAL A 16 -7.81 2.33 5.57
C VAL A 16 -7.44 3.10 4.31
N ARG A 17 -8.43 3.59 3.55
CA ARG A 17 -8.17 4.42 2.36
C ARG A 17 -7.38 5.68 2.71
N PHE A 18 -7.76 6.34 3.80
CA PHE A 18 -7.05 7.53 4.28
C PHE A 18 -5.61 7.19 4.69
N ALA A 19 -5.41 6.10 5.44
CA ALA A 19 -4.09 5.66 5.88
C ALA A 19 -3.19 5.30 4.69
N ILE A 20 -3.68 4.53 3.72
CA ILE A 20 -2.93 4.18 2.50
C ILE A 20 -2.52 5.44 1.73
N ASN A 21 -3.46 6.39 1.52
CA ASN A 21 -3.12 7.63 0.83
C ASN A 21 -2.05 8.42 1.59
N ARG A 22 -2.12 8.46 2.93
CA ARG A 22 -1.12 9.14 3.76
C ARG A 22 0.25 8.46 3.68
N LEU A 23 0.30 7.13 3.78
CA LEU A 23 1.53 6.35 3.67
C LEU A 23 2.18 6.52 2.29
N ARG A 24 1.37 6.59 1.23
CA ARG A 24 1.84 6.83 -0.14
C ARG A 24 2.42 8.24 -0.30
N VAL A 25 1.74 9.27 0.25
CA VAL A 25 2.25 10.65 0.27
C VAL A 25 3.58 10.76 1.03
N MET A 26 3.75 9.95 2.08
CA MET A 26 4.99 9.87 2.84
C MET A 26 6.07 8.98 2.19
N ASN A 27 5.83 8.45 0.98
CA ASN A 27 6.70 7.51 0.28
C ASN A 27 7.06 6.24 1.07
N LEU A 28 6.21 5.87 2.05
CA LEU A 28 6.40 4.65 2.86
C LEU A 28 5.88 3.39 2.15
N ILE A 29 4.99 3.57 1.17
CA ILE A 29 4.42 2.48 0.37
C ILE A 29 4.39 2.86 -1.11
N VAL A 30 4.45 1.84 -1.95
CA VAL A 30 4.30 1.93 -3.41
C VAL A 30 3.05 1.15 -3.82
N GLU A 31 2.27 1.76 -4.71
CA GLU A 31 1.10 1.15 -5.33
C GLU A 31 1.51 0.46 -6.64
N GLN A 32 1.10 -0.80 -6.80
CA GLN A 32 1.38 -1.62 -7.98
C GLN A 32 0.08 -2.20 -8.53
N PHE A 33 0.05 -2.40 -9.84
CA PHE A 33 -1.09 -3.00 -10.52
C PHE A 33 -1.27 -4.47 -10.14
N TYR A 34 -2.51 -4.89 -9.87
CA TYR A 34 -2.82 -6.28 -9.60
C TYR A 34 -3.21 -7.02 -10.88
N PHE A 35 -2.29 -7.81 -11.43
CA PHE A 35 -2.52 -8.52 -12.70
C PHE A 35 -3.70 -9.50 -12.70
N ARG A 36 -4.07 -10.05 -11.53
CA ARG A 36 -5.20 -11.02 -11.45
C ARG A 36 -6.56 -10.34 -11.43
N ASP A 37 -6.64 -9.09 -11.00
CA ASP A 37 -7.86 -8.28 -11.01
C ASP A 37 -7.49 -6.80 -11.12
N ALA A 38 -7.67 -6.24 -12.32
CA ALA A 38 -7.34 -4.86 -12.67
C ALA A 38 -8.06 -3.80 -11.83
N ARG A 39 -9.15 -4.17 -11.14
CA ARG A 39 -9.89 -3.26 -10.24
C ARG A 39 -9.19 -3.08 -8.90
N GLN A 40 -8.19 -3.91 -8.60
CA GLN A 40 -7.47 -3.89 -7.34
C GLN A 40 -6.03 -3.43 -7.53
N SER A 41 -5.47 -2.92 -6.45
CA SER A 41 -4.06 -2.55 -6.37
C SER A 41 -3.37 -3.32 -5.26
N LEU A 42 -2.10 -3.63 -5.48
CA LEU A 42 -1.20 -4.16 -4.48
C LEU A 42 -0.43 -3.01 -3.86
N TYR A 43 -0.26 -3.06 -2.54
CA TYR A 43 0.55 -2.12 -1.81
C TYR A 43 1.77 -2.85 -1.30
N ARG A 44 2.95 -2.33 -1.63
CA ARG A 44 4.23 -2.81 -1.14
C ARG A 44 4.82 -1.73 -0.24
N LEU A 45 5.54 -2.12 0.79
CA LEU A 45 6.39 -1.18 1.50
C LEU A 45 7.39 -0.60 0.48
N GLY A 46 7.42 0.72 0.36
CA GLY A 46 8.47 1.40 -0.39
C GLY A 46 9.75 1.04 0.32
N GLY A 47 10.72 0.47 -0.42
CA GLY A 47 12.00 0.04 0.13
C GLY A 47 12.61 1.23 0.85
N GLY A 48 12.40 1.27 2.17
CA GLY A 48 13.05 2.23 3.01
C GLY A 48 14.52 1.96 2.83
N GLU A 49 15.21 2.95 2.31
CA GLU A 49 16.65 2.99 2.25
C GLU A 49 17.22 3.59 3.52
N GLY A 50 17.62 2.82 4.53
CA GLY A 50 17.49 1.36 4.75
C GLY A 50 18.21 0.41 3.77
N GLY A 51 17.58 -0.07 2.70
CA GLY A 51 18.20 -0.89 1.65
C GLY A 51 18.51 -0.22 0.31
N ARG A 52 19.66 0.45 0.21
CA ARG A 52 20.59 0.56 -0.95
C ARG A 52 20.03 0.68 -2.39
N GLN A 53 20.17 1.91 -2.89
CA GLN A 53 20.15 2.31 -4.26
C GLN A 53 21.60 2.13 -4.64
N ALA A 54 21.96 0.87 -4.93
CA ALA A 54 23.23 0.59 -5.57
C ALA A 54 23.12 1.04 -7.05
N PRO A 55 24.16 1.70 -7.58
CA PRO A 55 24.19 2.21 -8.94
C PRO A 55 24.12 1.09 -10.00
#